data_AF-A0A3B8PRW0-F1
#
_entry.id   AF-A0A3B8PRW0-F1
#
_cell.length_a   1.000
_cell.length_b   1.000
_cell.length_c   1.000
_cell.angle_alpha   90.00
_cell.angle_beta   90.00
_cell.angle_gamma   90.00
#
_symmetry.space_group_name_H-M   'P 1'
#
loop_
_entity.id
_entity.type
_entity.pdbx_description
1 polymer ?
#
loop_
_entity_poly.entity_id
_entity_poly.type
_entity_poly.pdbx_seq_one_letter_code
_entity_poly.pdbx_strand_id
1 'polypeptide(L)'
;LDIQGDESTRVEVSVSTQAITGPAYGGFGSSQPRRISLAPAERATLVGRLGELAGGTRTIDLGVRDRQLDIGLAPVHGEHEAHCTFRDEDPRPGINPYWVRVVQVDQEMAWTSPIWVDWMA
;
A
#
# COMPACT_ATOMS: atom_id res chain seq x y z
N LEU A 1 3.97 -1.54 -17.54
CA LEU A 1 4.25 -0.95 -18.87
C LEU A 1 5.62 -1.42 -19.27
N ASP A 2 5.76 -2.07 -20.42
CA ASP A 2 7.08 -2.38 -20.96
C ASP A 2 7.58 -1.14 -21.70
N ILE A 3 8.62 -0.50 -21.19
CA ILE A 3 9.18 0.75 -21.71
C ILE A 3 10.62 0.45 -22.13
N GLN A 4 10.91 0.52 -23.43
CA GLN A 4 12.28 0.40 -23.90
C GLN A 4 13.06 1.69 -23.61
N GLY A 5 14.15 1.57 -22.86
CA GLY A 5 14.99 2.69 -22.49
C GLY A 5 16.22 2.24 -21.69
N ASP A 6 17.22 3.10 -21.65
CA ASP A 6 18.39 2.98 -20.79
C ASP A 6 18.30 3.89 -19.56
N GLU A 7 19.34 3.90 -18.73
CA GLU A 7 19.40 4.74 -17.53
C GLU A 7 19.23 6.25 -17.80
N SER A 8 19.53 6.71 -19.02
CA SER A 8 19.41 8.11 -19.43
C SER A 8 18.00 8.49 -19.87
N THR A 9 17.13 7.50 -20.09
CA THR A 9 15.77 7.68 -20.59
C THR A 9 14.96 8.53 -19.62
N ARG A 10 14.42 9.64 -20.13
CA ARG A 10 13.57 10.54 -19.35
C ARG A 10 12.16 9.95 -19.27
N VAL A 11 11.67 9.81 -18.04
CA VAL A 11 10.32 9.36 -17.74
C VAL A 11 9.55 10.51 -17.10
N GLU A 12 8.34 10.73 -17.59
CA GLU A 12 7.38 11.65 -16.99
C GLU A 12 6.11 10.88 -16.65
N VAL A 13 5.75 10.89 -15.37
CA VAL A 13 4.54 10.25 -14.86
C VAL A 13 3.64 11.34 -14.31
N SER A 14 2.48 11.52 -14.91
CA SER A 14 1.43 12.41 -14.42
C SER A 14 0.25 11.58 -13.95
N VAL A 15 -0.05 11.69 -12.66
CA VAL A 15 -1.18 11.00 -12.01
C VAL A 15 -2.23 12.02 -11.62
N SER A 16 -3.50 11.66 -11.76
CA SER A 16 -4.62 12.42 -11.19
C SER A 16 -5.52 11.46 -10.42
N THR A 17 -5.68 11.67 -9.11
CA THR A 17 -6.45 10.77 -8.22
C THR A 17 -7.66 11.48 -7.64
N GLN A 18 -8.82 10.82 -7.61
CA GLN A 18 -10.01 11.28 -6.89
C GLN A 18 -10.44 10.18 -5.92
N ALA A 19 -10.84 10.55 -4.71
CA ALA A 19 -11.34 9.59 -3.74
C ALA A 19 -12.75 9.96 -3.29
N ILE A 20 -13.70 9.06 -3.53
CA ILE A 20 -15.07 9.18 -3.01
C ILE A 20 -15.18 8.24 -1.82
N THR A 21 -15.28 8.80 -0.62
CA THR A 21 -15.47 8.05 0.61
C THR A 21 -16.87 8.32 1.14
N GLY A 22 -17.78 7.37 1.01
CA GLY A 22 -19.16 7.53 1.42
C GLY A 22 -19.77 6.21 1.86
N PRO A 23 -20.80 6.23 2.71
CA PRO A 23 -21.31 5.01 3.30
C PRO A 23 -22.25 4.33 2.34
N ALA A 24 -22.08 3.01 2.27
CA ALA A 24 -23.07 2.09 1.76
C ALA A 24 -24.36 2.21 2.59
N TYR A 25 -25.50 1.97 1.93
CA TYR A 25 -26.84 2.00 2.51
C TYR A 25 -26.92 1.34 3.90
N GLY A 26 -27.76 1.89 4.78
CA GLY A 26 -28.01 1.31 6.09
C GLY A 26 -28.67 -0.06 5.98
N GLY A 27 -27.86 -1.12 6.01
CA GLY A 27 -28.32 -2.51 5.90
C GLY A 27 -29.21 -2.74 4.67
N PHE A 28 -30.44 -3.22 4.88
CA PHE A 28 -31.44 -3.51 3.84
C PHE A 28 -32.33 -2.30 3.45
N GLY A 29 -31.84 -1.06 3.63
CA GLY A 29 -32.61 0.15 3.28
C GLY A 29 -33.53 0.68 4.40
N SER A 30 -33.29 0.28 5.66
CA SER A 30 -34.10 0.69 6.82
C SER A 30 -33.56 1.93 7.56
N SER A 31 -32.50 2.58 7.07
CA SER A 31 -31.92 3.79 7.68
C SER A 31 -31.47 4.79 6.61
N GLN A 32 -31.53 6.09 6.92
CA GLN A 32 -31.12 7.15 5.98
C GLN A 32 -29.64 6.99 5.56
N PRO A 33 -29.29 7.24 4.28
CA PRO A 33 -27.91 7.19 3.80
C PRO A 33 -27.01 8.13 4.62
N ARG A 34 -25.87 7.62 5.09
CA ARG A 34 -24.85 8.47 5.73
C ARG A 34 -24.07 9.24 4.62
N ARG A 35 -23.25 10.20 5.04
CA ARG A 35 -22.63 11.24 4.21
C ARG A 35 -21.50 10.77 3.28
N ILE A 36 -21.65 10.96 1.97
CA ILE A 36 -20.56 10.84 0.98
C ILE A 36 -19.60 12.03 1.12
N SER A 37 -18.30 11.76 1.10
CA SER A 37 -17.21 12.72 1.15
C SER A 37 -16.34 12.53 -0.10
N LEU A 38 -16.36 13.51 -0.99
CA LEU A 38 -15.42 13.59 -2.10
C LEU A 38 -14.14 14.28 -1.62
N ALA A 39 -12.99 13.63 -1.82
CA ALA A 39 -11.72 14.34 -1.91
C ALA A 39 -11.49 14.71 -3.39
N PRO A 40 -11.20 15.98 -3.69
CA PRO A 40 -11.00 16.45 -5.06
C PRO A 40 -9.81 15.78 -5.74
N ALA A 41 -9.74 15.98 -7.06
CA ALA A 41 -8.63 15.49 -7.86
C ALA A 41 -7.31 16.10 -7.39
N GLU A 42 -6.37 15.26 -7.00
CA GLU A 42 -4.98 15.65 -6.81
C GLU A 42 -4.16 15.24 -8.02
N ARG A 43 -3.31 16.14 -8.48
CA ARG A 43 -2.37 15.87 -9.55
C ARG A 43 -0.95 15.93 -9.01
N ALA A 44 -0.19 14.89 -9.31
CA ALA A 44 1.25 14.87 -9.12
C ALA A 44 1.91 14.54 -10.45
N THR A 45 3.02 15.24 -10.73
CA THR A 45 3.88 14.96 -11.87
C THR A 45 5.27 14.66 -11.35
N LEU A 46 5.78 13.48 -11.68
CA LEU A 46 7.16 13.10 -11.46
C LEU A 46 7.90 13.13 -12.79
N VAL A 47 9.04 13.82 -12.81
CA VAL A 47 9.99 13.80 -13.92
C VAL A 47 11.31 13.31 -13.38
N GLY A 48 11.91 12.33 -14.05
CA GLY A 48 13.21 11.80 -13.67
C GLY A 48 13.79 10.92 -14.77
N ARG A 49 14.99 10.39 -14.52
CA ARG A 49 15.59 9.38 -15.39
C ARG A 49 15.23 7.97 -14.92
N LEU A 50 15.15 7.02 -15.84
CA LEU A 50 14.86 5.63 -15.50
C LEU A 50 15.91 5.02 -14.56
N GLY A 51 17.19 5.36 -14.74
CA GLY A 51 18.27 4.90 -13.86
C GLY A 51 18.13 5.37 -12.41
N GLU A 52 17.39 6.45 -12.16
CA GLU A 52 17.12 6.92 -10.80
C GLU A 52 16.13 6.03 -10.03
N LEU A 53 15.37 5.17 -10.72
CA LEU A 53 14.48 4.17 -10.12
C LEU A 53 15.20 2.83 -9.85
N ALA A 54 16.43 2.66 -10.33
CA ALA A 54 17.21 1.44 -10.10
C ALA A 54 17.67 1.30 -8.63
N GLY A 55 17.78 2.41 -7.90
CA GLY A 55 18.13 2.42 -6.48
C GLY A 55 17.00 2.00 -5.53
N GLY A 56 15.79 1.78 -6.04
CA GLY A 56 14.61 1.40 -5.27
C GLY A 56 13.36 2.21 -5.62
N THR A 57 12.24 1.81 -5.01
CA THR A 57 10.94 2.48 -5.17
C THR A 57 11.01 3.92 -4.65
N ARG A 58 10.55 4.86 -5.47
CA ARG A 58 10.33 6.26 -5.09
C ARG A 58 8.89 6.47 -4.66
N THR A 59 8.71 7.00 -3.46
CA THR A 59 7.40 7.35 -2.91
C THR A 59 7.16 8.84 -3.03
N ILE A 60 5.99 9.22 -3.54
CA ILE A 60 5.52 10.60 -3.61
C ILE A 60 4.30 10.73 -2.70
N ASP A 61 4.43 11.53 -1.65
CA ASP A 61 3.28 11.92 -0.83
C ASP A 61 2.40 12.90 -1.62
N LEU A 62 1.12 12.59 -1.74
CA LEU A 62 0.13 13.43 -2.41
C LEU A 62 -0.47 14.49 -1.46
N GLY A 63 -0.11 14.44 -0.17
CA GLY A 63 -0.37 15.49 0.82
C GLY A 63 -1.77 15.48 1.43
N VAL A 64 -2.66 14.56 1.02
CA VAL A 64 -4.04 14.52 1.50
C VAL A 64 -4.50 13.07 1.73
N ARG A 65 -4.97 12.79 2.95
CA ARG A 65 -5.54 11.49 3.38
C ARG A 65 -4.57 10.32 3.25
N ASP A 66 -3.31 10.52 3.66
CA ASP A 66 -2.28 9.48 3.69
C ASP A 66 -2.14 8.74 2.34
N ARG A 67 -2.32 9.49 1.23
CA ARG A 67 -2.19 8.97 -0.11
C ARG A 67 -0.77 9.15 -0.59
N GLN A 68 -0.20 8.06 -1.05
CA GLN A 68 1.14 8.03 -1.64
C GLN A 68 1.10 7.34 -3.00
N LEU A 69 2.03 7.73 -3.87
CA LEU A 69 2.29 7.08 -5.14
C LEU A 69 3.69 6.47 -5.10
N ASP A 70 3.77 5.16 -5.25
CA ASP A 70 5.00 4.41 -5.33
C ASP A 70 5.35 4.11 -6.80
N ILE A 71 6.56 4.51 -7.20
CA ILE A 71 7.08 4.31 -8.56
C ILE A 71 8.42 3.58 -8.45
N GLY A 72 8.51 2.39 -9.03
CA GLY A 72 9.73 1.60 -9.08
C GLY A 72 9.86 0.86 -10.41
N LEU A 73 11.03 0.29 -10.67
CA LEU A 73 11.17 -0.67 -11.77
C LEU A 73 10.31 -1.89 -11.48
N ALA A 74 9.76 -2.49 -12.55
CA ALA A 74 9.05 -3.75 -12.42
C ALA A 74 9.99 -4.78 -11.78
N PRO A 75 9.52 -5.56 -10.78
CA PRO A 75 10.34 -6.60 -10.21
C PRO A 75 10.66 -7.62 -11.30
N VAL A 76 11.92 -8.02 -11.39
CA VAL A 76 12.26 -9.26 -12.08
C VAL A 76 11.68 -10.39 -11.22
N HIS A 77 10.97 -11.35 -11.84
CA HIS A 77 10.43 -12.51 -11.11
C HIS A 77 11.53 -13.12 -10.23
N GLY A 78 11.39 -12.95 -8.92
CA GLY A 78 12.36 -13.34 -7.90
C GLY A 78 11.91 -14.57 -7.14
N GLU A 79 12.54 -14.84 -5.99
CA GLU A 79 12.14 -15.93 -5.11
C GLU A 79 10.69 -15.77 -4.62
N HIS A 80 9.96 -16.89 -4.52
CA HIS A 80 8.56 -16.93 -4.06
C HIS A 80 8.46 -17.08 -2.53
N GLU A 81 9.59 -16.95 -1.83
CA GLU A 81 9.71 -17.18 -0.40
C GLU A 81 10.26 -15.94 0.29
N ALA A 82 9.71 -15.64 1.48
CA ALA A 82 10.18 -14.55 2.32
C ALA A 82 10.26 -15.04 3.76
N HIS A 83 11.35 -14.70 4.43
CA HIS A 83 11.57 -15.03 5.83
C HIS A 83 11.67 -13.74 6.65
N CYS A 84 10.91 -13.67 7.73
CA CYS A 84 11.05 -12.62 8.71
C CYS A 84 11.01 -13.20 10.12
N THR A 85 11.58 -12.48 11.08
CA THR A 85 11.49 -12.81 12.49
C THR A 85 11.08 -11.56 13.23
N PHE A 86 10.09 -11.71 14.11
CA PHE A 86 9.55 -10.63 14.93
C PHE A 86 9.52 -11.11 16.39
N ARG A 87 9.86 -10.22 17.32
CA ARG A 87 9.77 -10.46 18.75
C ARG A 87 8.91 -9.36 19.36
N ASP A 88 7.90 -9.77 20.12
CA ASP A 88 7.18 -8.85 21.01
C ASP A 88 8.00 -8.65 22.29
N GLU A 89 8.42 -7.41 22.55
CA GLU A 89 9.21 -7.04 23.73
C GLU A 89 8.33 -6.75 24.96
N ASP A 90 7.02 -6.57 24.78
CA ASP A 90 6.06 -6.27 25.86
C ASP A 90 4.72 -7.02 25.67
N PRO A 91 4.74 -8.37 25.62
CA PRO A 91 3.52 -9.15 25.50
C PRO A 91 2.66 -8.98 26.76
N ARG A 92 1.36 -8.74 26.57
CA ARG A 92 0.43 -8.63 27.70
C ARG A 92 0.14 -10.01 28.29
N PRO A 93 -0.04 -10.15 29.62
CA PRO A 93 -0.51 -11.40 30.19
C PRO A 93 -1.84 -11.87 29.56
N GLY A 94 -1.91 -13.16 29.21
CA GLY A 94 -3.04 -13.80 28.53
C GLY A 94 -2.85 -13.97 27.02
N ILE A 95 -3.96 -14.02 26.27
CA ILE A 95 -3.96 -14.33 24.84
C ILE A 95 -3.63 -13.11 23.98
N ASN A 96 -2.51 -13.19 23.25
CA ASN A 96 -2.07 -12.19 22.28
C ASN A 96 -2.20 -12.75 20.84
N PRO A 97 -3.00 -12.12 19.97
CA PRO A 97 -3.11 -12.51 18.57
C PRO A 97 -2.02 -11.85 17.73
N TYR A 98 -1.34 -12.64 16.90
CA TYR A 98 -0.40 -12.14 15.88
C TYR A 98 -0.82 -12.62 14.50
N TRP A 99 -0.56 -11.82 13.48
CA TRP A 99 -0.79 -12.19 12.09
C TRP A 99 0.20 -11.47 11.20
N VAL A 100 0.47 -12.03 10.02
CA VAL A 100 1.32 -11.40 9.02
C VAL A 100 0.44 -10.88 7.89
N ARG A 101 0.65 -9.62 7.52
CA ARG A 101 0.10 -9.01 6.30
C ARG A 101 1.22 -8.94 5.27
N VAL A 102 1.01 -9.58 4.14
CA VAL A 102 1.91 -9.53 2.98
C VAL A 102 1.29 -8.61 1.95
N VAL A 103 2.05 -7.61 1.50
CA VAL A 103 1.66 -6.71 0.41
C VAL A 103 2.72 -6.85 -0.68
N GLN A 104 2.29 -7.25 -1.85
CA GLN A 104 3.15 -7.37 -3.03
C GLN A 104 3.33 -5.99 -3.69
N VAL A 105 4.34 -5.89 -4.55
CA VAL A 105 4.69 -4.64 -5.27
C VAL A 105 3.56 -4.12 -6.16
N ASP A 106 2.69 -4.99 -6.65
CA ASP A 106 1.49 -4.68 -7.42
C ASP A 106 0.27 -4.35 -6.54
N GLN A 107 0.49 -4.23 -5.22
CA GLN A 107 -0.51 -3.98 -4.19
C GLN A 107 -1.49 -5.14 -3.95
N GLU A 108 -1.23 -6.33 -4.52
CA GLU A 108 -1.96 -7.52 -4.09
C GLU A 108 -1.65 -7.83 -2.62
N MET A 109 -2.68 -8.22 -1.87
CA MET A 109 -2.61 -8.31 -0.42
C MET A 109 -3.11 -9.68 0.07
N ALA A 110 -2.30 -10.31 0.90
CA ALA A 110 -2.61 -11.56 1.60
C ALA A 110 -2.38 -11.43 3.11
N TRP A 111 -3.09 -12.25 3.87
CA TRP A 111 -3.02 -12.27 5.33
C TRP A 111 -2.93 -13.72 5.80
N THR A 112 -2.12 -13.96 6.81
CA THR A 112 -2.18 -15.25 7.52
C THR A 112 -3.40 -15.28 8.41
N SER A 113 -3.90 -16.48 8.70
CA SER A 113 -4.76 -16.66 9.88
C SER A 113 -4.01 -16.14 11.12
N PRO A 114 -4.73 -15.64 12.14
CA PRO A 114 -4.10 -15.26 13.38
C PRO A 114 -3.44 -16.49 14.03
N ILE A 115 -2.39 -16.24 14.79
CA ILE A 115 -1.86 -17.17 15.79
C ILE A 115 -2.14 -16.58 17.17
N TRP A 116 -2.64 -17.40 18.08
CA TRP A 116 -2.99 -16.98 19.43
C TRP A 116 -1.93 -17.53 20.38
N VAL A 117 -1.20 -16.64 21.03
CA VAL A 117 -0.14 -17.00 21.97
C VAL A 117 -0.59 -16.63 23.37
N ASP A 118 -0.65 -17.62 24.26
CA ASP A 118 -0.89 -17.40 25.68
C ASP A 118 0.42 -17.05 26.39
N TRP A 119 0.52 -15.81 26.87
CA TRP A 119 1.68 -15.32 27.60
C TRP A 119 1.39 -15.31 29.11
N MET A 120 2.18 -16.09 29.85
CA MET A 120 2.18 -16.09 31.31
C MET A 120 3.44 -15.37 31.78
N ALA A 121 3.27 -14.24 32.47
CA ALA A 121 4.35 -13.43 33.03
C ALA A 121 5.05 -14.10 34.21
#